data_AF-A0A965ZVR3-F1
#
_entry.id   AF-A0A965ZVR3-F1
#
_cell.length_a   1.000
_cell.length_b   1.000
_cell.length_c   1.000
_cell.angle_alpha   90.00
_cell.angle_beta   90.00
_cell.angle_gamma   90.00
#
_symmetry.space_group_name_H-M   'P 1'
#
loop_
_entity.id
_entity.type
_entity.pdbx_description
1 polymer ?
#
loop_
_entity_poly.entity_id
_entity_poly.type
_entity_poly.pdbx_seq_one_letter_code
_entity_poly.pdbx_strand_id
1 'polypeptide(L)'
;MEDYNPRYVPNPAEWLAIPESERIDMVLFFHDEVEEALPEDGKTLHSLIHVVVENQIALGVQPVGNAIARLSRQGLSRHEAIHAVGAVLSEDIYDLMQNGQEAFNQTRYRRRLEKLTAKRWKKGQW
;
A
#
# COMPACT_ATOMS: atom_id res chain seq x y z
N MET A 1 15.33 -3.74 12.20
CA MET A 1 15.28 -2.68 11.17
C MET A 1 15.16 -1.37 11.91
N GLU A 2 16.03 -0.40 11.64
CA GLU A 2 16.06 0.86 12.42
C GLU A 2 15.36 2.01 11.68
N ASP A 3 15.44 2.05 10.34
CA ASP A 3 14.77 3.08 9.53
C ASP A 3 13.91 2.45 8.42
N TYR A 4 12.62 2.80 8.37
CA TYR A 4 11.76 2.43 7.25
C TYR A 4 11.89 3.45 6.11
N ASN A 5 12.05 2.95 4.89
CA ASN A 5 11.98 3.79 3.69
C ASN A 5 11.28 3.02 2.56
N PRO A 6 10.07 3.43 2.14
CA PRO A 6 9.26 2.72 1.16
C PRO A 6 9.89 2.65 -0.24
N ARG A 7 10.98 3.39 -0.49
CA ARG A 7 11.75 3.29 -1.74
C ARG A 7 12.54 1.99 -1.85
N TYR A 8 12.87 1.35 -0.72
CA TYR A 8 13.61 0.09 -0.68
C TYR A 8 12.71 -1.05 -0.23
N VAL A 9 13.03 -2.27 -0.66
CA VAL A 9 12.27 -3.47 -0.28
C VAL A 9 12.76 -3.91 1.10
N PRO A 10 11.90 -3.94 2.14
CA PRO A 10 12.26 -4.50 3.43
C PRO A 10 12.61 -5.99 3.30
N ASN A 11 13.50 -6.51 4.14
CA ASN A 11 13.64 -7.95 4.30
C ASN A 11 12.31 -8.53 4.83
N PRO A 12 11.65 -9.49 4.15
CA PRO A 12 10.34 -9.98 4.58
C PRO A 12 10.32 -10.58 6.00
N ALA A 13 11.36 -11.33 6.38
CA ALA A 13 11.41 -11.98 7.68
C ALA A 13 11.63 -10.95 8.80
N GLU A 14 12.52 -9.99 8.59
CA GLU A 14 12.75 -8.89 9.54
C GLU A 14 11.51 -7.99 9.66
N TRP A 15 10.87 -7.66 8.54
CA TRP A 15 9.65 -6.85 8.52
C TRP A 15 8.53 -7.52 9.32
N LEU A 16 8.27 -8.80 9.07
CA LEU A 16 7.20 -9.55 9.73
C LEU A 16 7.48 -9.80 11.23
N ALA A 17 8.74 -9.79 11.65
CA ALA A 17 9.13 -9.94 13.05
C ALA A 17 8.86 -8.68 13.92
N ILE A 18 8.75 -7.50 13.30
CA ILE A 18 8.42 -6.25 14.00
C ILE A 18 6.94 -6.29 14.44
N PRO A 19 6.58 -5.86 15.67
CA PRO A 19 5.19 -5.67 16.05
C PRO A 19 4.45 -4.76 15.07
N GLU A 20 3.17 -5.04 14.78
CA GLU A 20 2.42 -4.26 13.79
C GLU A 20 2.31 -2.77 14.16
N SER A 21 2.12 -2.46 15.45
CA SER A 21 2.11 -1.07 15.93
C SER A 21 3.42 -0.34 15.61
N GLU A 22 4.56 -0.99 15.82
CA GLU A 22 5.87 -0.42 15.53
C GLU A 22 6.08 -0.24 14.02
N ARG A 23 5.59 -1.16 13.18
CA ARG A 23 5.60 -0.96 11.72
C ARG A 23 4.77 0.26 11.30
N ILE A 24 3.62 0.48 11.94
CA ILE A 24 2.78 1.65 11.67
C ILE A 24 3.51 2.92 12.10
N ASP A 25 4.12 2.94 13.28
CA ASP A 25 4.89 4.08 13.79
C ASP A 25 6.08 4.41 12.88
N MET A 26 6.80 3.40 12.37
CA MET A 26 7.90 3.60 11.42
C MET A 26 7.44 4.23 10.10
N VAL A 27 6.28 3.82 9.59
CA VAL A 27 5.68 4.42 8.38
C VAL A 27 5.20 5.85 8.65
N LEU A 28 4.56 6.08 9.80
CA LEU A 28 4.09 7.39 10.23
C LEU A 28 5.26 8.36 10.36
N PHE A 29 6.34 7.95 11.04
CA PHE A 29 7.55 8.74 11.21
C PHE A 29 8.17 9.12 9.87
N PHE A 30 8.27 8.16 8.92
CA PHE A 30 8.74 8.47 7.57
C PHE A 30 7.89 9.57 6.92
N HIS A 31 6.56 9.50 7.00
CA HIS A 31 5.68 10.47 6.36
C HIS A 31 5.65 11.83 7.05
N ASP A 32 5.78 11.90 8.38
CA ASP A 32 5.90 13.17 9.11
C ASP A 32 7.13 13.98 8.69
N GLU A 33 8.20 13.32 8.21
CA GLU A 33 9.41 14.00 7.74
C GLU A 33 9.34 14.46 6.27
N VAL A 34 8.47 13.88 5.44
CA VAL A 34 8.47 14.14 3.97
C VAL A 34 7.12 14.55 3.35
N GLU A 35 6.00 14.45 4.05
CA GLU A 35 4.67 14.84 3.53
C GLU A 35 4.03 15.95 4.39
N GLU A 36 3.56 17.02 3.75
CA GLU A 36 2.71 18.03 4.40
C GLU A 36 1.26 17.90 3.89
N ALA A 37 0.29 17.98 4.81
CA ALA A 37 -1.17 18.08 4.62
C ALA A 37 -2.05 16.81 4.68
N LEU A 38 -1.98 16.04 5.76
CA LEU A 38 -3.10 15.22 6.25
C LEU A 38 -3.38 15.52 7.73
N PRO A 39 -4.66 15.47 8.19
CA PRO A 39 -4.96 15.47 9.63
C PRO A 39 -4.42 14.20 10.29
N GLU A 40 -4.21 14.22 11.60
CA GLU A 40 -3.54 13.13 12.35
C GLU A 40 -4.23 11.76 12.20
N ASP A 41 -5.56 11.73 12.16
CA ASP A 41 -6.35 10.53 11.88
C ASP A 41 -6.14 10.02 10.44
N GLY A 42 -6.03 10.94 9.48
CA GLY A 42 -5.67 10.66 8.09
C GLY A 42 -4.27 10.07 7.95
N LYS A 43 -3.27 10.60 8.66
CA LYS A 43 -1.90 10.07 8.66
C LYS A 43 -1.83 8.65 9.24
N THR A 44 -2.56 8.42 10.32
CA THR A 44 -2.65 7.10 10.96
C THR A 44 -3.25 6.08 9.99
N LEU A 45 -4.36 6.41 9.34
CA LEU A 45 -5.01 5.54 8.35
C LEU A 45 -4.10 5.28 7.14
N HIS A 46 -3.45 6.31 6.60
CA HIS A 46 -2.48 6.18 5.49
C HIS A 46 -1.36 5.21 5.85
N SER A 47 -0.77 5.37 7.03
CA SER A 47 0.32 4.52 7.52
C SER A 47 -0.12 3.05 7.65
N LEU A 48 -1.33 2.82 8.17
CA LEU A 48 -1.91 1.48 8.25
C LEU A 48 -2.06 0.86 6.85
N ILE A 49 -2.56 1.60 5.86
CA ILE A 49 -2.71 1.10 4.49
C ILE A 49 -1.35 0.72 3.86
N HIS A 50 -0.30 1.52 4.08
CA HIS A 50 1.07 1.16 3.70
C HIS A 50 1.48 -0.17 4.32
N VAL A 51 1.31 -0.34 5.65
CA VAL A 51 1.65 -1.57 6.35
C VAL A 51 0.90 -2.78 5.79
N VAL A 52 -0.38 -2.64 5.44
CA VAL A 52 -1.15 -3.73 4.82
C VAL A 52 -0.56 -4.13 3.47
N VAL A 53 -0.17 -3.16 2.62
CA VAL A 53 0.45 -3.45 1.33
C VAL A 53 1.84 -4.09 1.52
N GLU A 54 2.64 -3.59 2.45
CA GLU A 54 3.95 -4.16 2.79
C GLU A 54 3.84 -5.59 3.32
N ASN A 55 2.86 -5.85 4.19
CA ASN A 55 2.58 -7.19 4.67
C ASN A 55 2.18 -8.14 3.52
N GLN A 56 1.36 -7.68 2.58
CA GLN A 56 1.03 -8.47 1.37
C GLN A 56 2.28 -8.81 0.55
N ILE A 57 3.22 -7.88 0.41
CA ILE A 57 4.50 -8.10 -0.28
C ILE A 57 5.35 -9.11 0.50
N ALA A 58 5.53 -8.91 1.80
CA ALA A 58 6.35 -9.77 2.66
C ALA A 58 5.81 -11.21 2.77
N LEU A 59 4.48 -11.36 2.78
CA LEU A 59 3.79 -12.66 2.77
C LEU A 59 3.75 -13.33 1.39
N GLY A 60 4.27 -12.67 0.34
CA GLY A 60 4.35 -13.25 -1.00
C GLY A 60 3.03 -13.28 -1.76
N VAL A 61 2.09 -12.37 -1.46
CA VAL A 61 0.81 -12.24 -2.18
C VAL A 61 1.08 -11.83 -3.63
N GLN A 62 1.06 -12.83 -4.52
CA GLN A 62 1.55 -12.69 -5.90
C GLN A 62 0.93 -11.53 -6.69
N PRO A 63 -0.40 -11.28 -6.67
CA PRO A 63 -0.98 -10.15 -7.39
C PRO A 63 -0.40 -8.79 -7.00
N VAL A 64 -0.08 -8.61 -5.72
CA VAL A 64 0.43 -7.35 -5.15
C VAL A 64 1.89 -7.15 -5.54
N GLY A 65 2.74 -8.16 -5.30
CA GLY A 65 4.14 -8.13 -5.73
C GLY A 65 4.29 -7.90 -7.24
N ASN A 66 3.45 -8.56 -8.05
CA ASN A 66 3.42 -8.37 -9.50
C ASN A 66 2.99 -6.96 -9.91
N ALA A 67 2.02 -6.36 -9.21
CA ALA A 67 1.59 -4.99 -9.45
C ALA A 67 2.71 -3.99 -9.14
N ILE A 68 3.33 -4.08 -7.96
CA ILE A 68 4.46 -3.23 -7.57
C ILE A 68 5.60 -3.32 -8.59
N ALA A 69 6.06 -4.53 -8.90
CA ALA A 69 7.15 -4.73 -9.85
C ALA A 69 6.81 -4.18 -11.25
N ARG A 70 5.57 -4.35 -11.72
CA ARG A 70 5.12 -3.81 -13.00
C ARG A 70 5.07 -2.29 -13.00
N LEU A 71 4.51 -1.67 -11.95
CA LEU A 71 4.41 -0.23 -11.82
C LEU A 71 5.80 0.44 -11.73
N SER A 72 6.74 -0.18 -11.01
CA SER A 72 8.12 0.30 -10.95
C SER A 72 8.80 0.24 -12.32
N ARG A 73 8.63 -0.84 -13.10
CA ARG A 73 9.11 -0.91 -14.49
C ARG A 73 8.47 0.14 -15.41
N GLN A 74 7.29 0.63 -15.06
CA GLN A 74 6.60 1.71 -15.78
C GLN A 74 7.01 3.11 -15.29
N GLY A 75 8.00 3.21 -14.39
CA GLY A 75 8.59 4.47 -13.95
C GLY A 75 7.93 5.10 -12.73
N LEU A 76 7.22 4.34 -11.89
CA LEU A 76 6.88 4.77 -10.53
C LEU A 76 8.03 4.41 -9.57
N SER A 77 8.24 5.24 -8.54
CA SER A 77 9.02 4.80 -7.39
C SER A 77 8.29 3.65 -6.69
N ARG A 78 9.00 2.84 -5.89
CA ARG A 78 8.35 1.81 -5.07
C ARG A 78 7.31 2.42 -4.12
N HIS A 79 7.64 3.58 -3.56
CA HIS A 79 6.73 4.36 -2.71
C HIS A 79 5.42 4.72 -3.43
N GLU A 80 5.51 5.30 -4.63
CA GLU A 80 4.35 5.62 -5.47
C GLU A 80 3.56 4.37 -5.88
N ALA A 81 4.24 3.26 -6.13
CA ALA A 81 3.58 2.00 -6.45
C ALA A 81 2.79 1.46 -5.25
N ILE A 82 3.30 1.62 -4.03
CA ILE A 82 2.57 1.26 -2.80
C ILE A 82 1.34 2.16 -2.64
N HIS A 83 1.46 3.47 -2.84
CA HIS A 83 0.30 4.37 -2.84
C HIS A 83 -0.75 3.93 -3.86
N ALA A 84 -0.33 3.60 -5.08
CA ALA A 84 -1.24 3.18 -6.14
C ALA A 84 -1.99 1.89 -5.81
N VAL A 85 -1.32 0.90 -5.21
CA VAL A 85 -1.94 -0.34 -4.73
C VAL A 85 -2.84 -0.07 -3.53
N GLY A 86 -2.37 0.74 -2.58
CA GLY A 86 -3.09 1.15 -1.38
C GLY A 86 -4.41 1.84 -1.72
N ALA A 87 -4.44 2.70 -2.73
CA ALA A 87 -5.67 3.36 -3.16
C ALA A 87 -6.72 2.37 -3.72
N VAL A 88 -6.31 1.34 -4.46
CA VAL A 88 -7.21 0.27 -4.93
C VAL A 88 -7.77 -0.51 -3.73
N LEU A 89 -6.91 -0.84 -2.75
CA LEU A 89 -7.31 -1.51 -1.52
C LEU A 89 -8.31 -0.67 -0.72
N SER A 90 -8.04 0.62 -0.54
CA SER A 90 -8.90 1.54 0.23
C SER A 90 -10.30 1.68 -0.38
N GLU A 91 -10.44 1.72 -1.71
CA GLU A 91 -11.75 1.75 -2.35
C GLU A 91 -12.53 0.44 -2.15
N ASP A 92 -11.85 -0.72 -2.22
CA ASP A 92 -12.49 -2.01 -1.95
C ASP A 92 -12.92 -2.14 -0.47
N ILE A 93 -12.16 -1.56 0.48
CA ILE A 93 -12.56 -1.46 1.90
C ILE A 93 -13.74 -0.50 2.08
N TYR A 94 -13.73 0.66 1.41
CA TYR A 94 -14.84 1.61 1.45
C TYR A 94 -16.15 0.97 0.93
N ASP A 95 -16.08 0.23 -0.18
CA ASP A 95 -17.21 -0.52 -0.73
C ASP A 95 -17.76 -1.55 0.26
N LEU A 96 -16.87 -2.23 1.02
CA LEU A 96 -17.27 -3.16 2.07
C LEU A 96 -18.06 -2.46 3.18
N MET A 97 -17.60 -1.29 3.62
CA MET A 97 -18.20 -0.55 4.74
C MET A 97 -19.49 0.20 4.37
N GLN A 98 -19.57 0.74 3.15
CA GLN A 98 -20.65 1.66 2.77
C GLN A 98 -21.65 1.06 1.76
N ASN A 99 -21.20 0.14 0.91
CA ASN A 99 -22.00 -0.39 -0.20
C ASN A 99 -22.55 -1.80 0.05
N GLY A 100 -22.53 -2.24 1.31
CA GLY A 100 -23.22 -3.46 1.76
C GLY A 100 -22.64 -4.75 1.21
N GLN A 101 -21.35 -4.79 0.86
CA GLN A 101 -20.71 -6.07 0.51
C GLN A 101 -20.56 -6.92 1.79
N GLU A 102 -20.86 -8.21 1.69
CA GLU A 102 -20.71 -9.13 2.83
C GLU A 102 -19.26 -9.55 3.07
N ALA A 103 -18.40 -9.46 2.04
CA ALA A 103 -17.01 -9.88 2.10
C ALA A 103 -16.11 -9.17 1.08
N PHE A 104 -14.81 -9.10 1.38
CA PHE A 104 -13.80 -8.54 0.48
C PHE A 104 -13.67 -9.38 -0.80
N ASN A 105 -13.91 -8.76 -1.96
CA ASN A 105 -13.88 -9.45 -3.25
C ASN A 105 -12.46 -9.56 -3.81
N GLN A 106 -11.74 -10.62 -3.42
CA GLN A 106 -10.36 -10.87 -3.87
C GLN A 106 -10.20 -10.94 -5.40
N THR A 107 -11.20 -11.49 -6.11
CA THR A 107 -11.19 -11.58 -7.58
C THR A 107 -11.26 -10.19 -8.23
N ARG A 108 -12.10 -9.30 -7.69
CA ARG A 108 -12.16 -7.90 -8.12
C ARG A 108 -10.84 -7.20 -7.83
N TYR A 109 -10.33 -7.29 -6.59
CA TYR A 109 -9.07 -6.69 -6.18
C TYR A 109 -7.93 -7.07 -7.14
N ARG A 110 -7.73 -8.37 -7.38
CA ARG A 110 -6.74 -8.88 -8.34
C ARG A 110 -6.90 -8.29 -9.73
N ARG A 111 -8.12 -8.28 -10.28
CA ARG A 111 -8.39 -7.75 -11.62
C ARG A 111 -8.12 -6.24 -11.72
N ARG A 112 -8.40 -5.50 -10.65
CA ARG A 112 -8.09 -4.06 -10.57
C ARG A 112 -6.59 -3.84 -10.53
N LEU A 113 -5.87 -4.60 -9.71
CA LEU A 113 -4.41 -4.59 -9.68
C LEU A 113 -3.81 -4.94 -11.05
N GLU A 114 -4.36 -5.88 -11.82
CA GLU A 114 -3.88 -6.20 -13.17
C GLU A 114 -4.08 -5.06 -14.18
N LYS A 115 -5.16 -4.28 -14.05
CA LYS A 115 -5.48 -3.13 -14.91
C LYS A 115 -4.75 -1.85 -14.50
N LEU A 116 -4.25 -1.77 -13.27
CA LEU A 116 -3.52 -0.62 -12.76
C LEU A 116 -2.20 -0.44 -13.52
N THR A 117 -1.94 0.78 -13.99
CA THR A 117 -0.70 1.16 -14.69
C THR A 117 -0.23 2.50 -14.20
N ALA A 118 1.07 2.79 -14.30
CA ALA A 118 1.65 4.08 -13.93
C ALA A 118 0.99 5.24 -14.68
N LYS A 119 0.63 5.03 -15.96
CA LYS A 119 -0.08 6.03 -16.77
C LYS A 119 -1.46 6.35 -16.22
N ARG A 120 -2.20 5.34 -15.75
CA ARG A 120 -3.54 5.54 -15.17
C ARG A 120 -3.42 6.19 -13.77
N TRP A 121 -2.50 5.71 -12.93
CA TRP A 121 -2.20 6.30 -11.61
C TRP A 121 -1.87 7.80 -11.71
N LYS A 122 -0.93 8.18 -12.59
CA LYS A 122 -0.56 9.59 -12.83
C LYS A 122 -1.70 10.47 -13.36
N LYS A 123 -2.83 9.88 -13.77
CA LYS A 123 -4.05 10.57 -14.21
C LYS A 123 -5.17 10.51 -13.17
N GLY A 124 -4.92 9.97 -11.97
CA GLY A 124 -5.95 9.74 -10.95
C GLY A 124 -6.96 8.64 -11.34
N GLN A 125 -6.54 7.65 -12.12
CA GLN A 125 -7.38 6.55 -12.58
C GLN A 125 -6.82 5.21 -12.05
N TRP A 126 -7.53 4.56 -11.14
CA TRP A 126 -7.13 3.31 -10.47
C TRP A 126 -8.28 2.31 -10.28
#